data_AF-A0AA86JLT9-F1
#
_entry.id   AF-A0AA86JLT9-F1
#
_cell.length_a   1.000
_cell.length_b   1.000
_cell.length_c   1.000
_cell.angle_alpha   90.00
_cell.angle_beta   90.00
_cell.angle_gamma   90.00
#
_symmetry.space_group_name_H-M   'P 1'
#
loop_
_entity.id
_entity.type
_entity.pdbx_description
1 polymer ?
#
loop_
_entity_poly.entity_id
_entity_poly.type
_entity_poly.pdbx_seq_one_letter_code
_entity_poly.pdbx_strand_id
1 'polypeptide(L)'
;MSKKTFSDEEVRSLSNNKYVKKVSNKSITYTNEFKIHFIAEYNNGKSPRTIFEEAGFNIDVIGLRRIDCSSSRWRKAYNENGVLGLDDTRRNNSGRPREREVTKDDIIAKQNAEIEYLKAEVELLKKLELQERQVKKGKLVAAEVFSLIEGLINDSTKNHFSVSHLCAIADVSRSGYYRYLKNKPLQIERNNSDLVARDNILKAFNYRGYKKGSRSVKMILEDSFGITYNRKRIQRIIRKYNIVCPIRKANPYKRMAKATKEHRVVPNLLNRNFKQEVAGKVLLTDITYLPYGNNQMAYLSTIKDGSTNEI
;
A
#
# COMPACT_ATOMS: atom_id res chain seq x y z
N MET A 1 14.26 45.67 22.00
CA MET A 1 15.38 44.94 21.36
C MET A 1 16.57 44.92 22.31
N SER A 2 17.35 43.84 22.36
CA SER A 2 18.60 43.83 23.14
C SER A 2 19.54 44.91 22.63
N LYS A 3 20.07 45.75 23.54
CA LYS A 3 21.03 46.84 23.22
C LYS A 3 22.46 46.32 23.00
N LYS A 4 22.71 45.02 23.18
CA LYS A 4 24.03 44.41 22.99
C LYS A 4 24.40 44.35 21.50
N THR A 5 25.48 45.02 21.13
CA THR A 5 26.15 44.89 19.83
C THR A 5 27.28 43.88 19.92
N PHE A 6 27.51 43.14 18.85
CA PHE A 6 28.59 42.16 18.77
C PHE A 6 29.89 42.81 18.33
N SER A 7 31.00 42.40 18.93
CA SER A 7 32.35 42.73 18.46
C SER A 7 32.67 41.98 17.16
N ASP A 8 33.69 42.43 16.41
CA ASP A 8 34.08 41.77 15.17
C ASP A 8 34.57 40.32 15.39
N GLU A 9 35.13 40.03 16.57
CA GLU A 9 35.53 38.68 16.98
C GLU A 9 34.31 37.78 17.26
N GLU A 10 33.31 38.31 17.97
CA GLU A 10 32.05 37.60 18.24
C GLU A 10 31.27 37.34 16.96
N VAL A 11 31.28 38.28 16.01
CA VAL A 11 30.67 38.11 14.69
C VAL A 11 31.32 36.95 13.93
N ARG A 12 32.65 36.85 13.94
CA ARG A 12 33.39 35.74 13.31
C ARG A 12 33.10 34.39 13.97
N SER A 13 33.06 34.36 15.31
CA SER A 13 32.73 33.16 16.07
C SER A 13 31.32 32.66 15.74
N LEU A 14 30.33 33.57 15.73
CA LEU A 14 28.94 33.24 15.42
C LEU A 14 28.72 32.87 13.94
N SER A 15 29.48 33.45 13.00
CA SER A 15 29.38 33.09 11.59
C SER A 15 29.87 31.68 11.27
N ASN A 16 30.73 31.10 12.11
CA ASN A 16 31.23 29.74 11.94
C ASN A 16 30.21 28.67 12.35
N ASN A 17 29.12 29.04 13.05
CA ASN A 17 28.10 28.08 13.48
C ASN A 17 27.17 27.71 12.31
N LYS A 18 26.97 26.40 12.09
CA LYS A 18 26.09 25.80 11.05
C LYS A 18 24.67 26.40 11.04
N TYR A 19 24.14 26.78 12.20
CA TYR A 19 22.75 27.26 12.35
C TYR A 19 22.57 28.76 12.09
N VAL A 20 23.63 29.43 11.66
CA VAL A 20 23.64 30.86 11.39
C VAL A 20 23.77 31.11 9.89
N LYS A 21 22.81 31.86 9.34
CA LYS A 21 22.77 32.24 7.93
C LYS A 21 23.52 33.54 7.66
N LYS A 22 23.40 34.53 8.55
CA LYS A 22 24.08 35.82 8.46
C LYS A 22 24.18 36.47 9.84
N VAL A 23 25.34 37.05 10.16
CA VAL A 23 25.53 37.86 11.37
C VAL A 23 25.86 39.29 10.96
N SER A 24 25.32 40.24 11.70
CA SER A 24 25.70 41.65 11.68
C SER A 24 25.92 42.08 13.13
N ASN A 25 26.66 43.16 13.36
CA ASN A 25 26.98 43.70 14.68
C ASN A 25 25.73 43.96 15.53
N LYS A 26 24.52 44.02 14.94
CA LYS A 26 23.24 44.23 15.64
C LYS A 26 22.29 43.01 15.64
N SER A 27 22.46 42.03 14.74
CA SER A 27 21.46 40.98 14.52
C SER A 27 22.04 39.68 13.99
N ILE A 28 21.45 38.56 14.43
CA ILE A 28 21.72 37.22 13.89
C ILE A 28 20.51 36.79 13.05
N THR A 29 20.77 36.28 11.86
CA THR A 29 19.78 35.59 11.02
C THR A 29 20.08 34.10 11.09
N TYR A 30 19.12 33.33 11.58
CA TYR A 30 19.23 31.88 11.74
C TYR A 30 18.74 31.15 10.48
N THR A 31 19.26 29.95 10.25
CA THR A 31 18.81 29.07 9.15
C THR A 31 17.39 28.57 9.41
N ASN A 32 16.67 28.20 8.35
CA ASN A 32 15.33 27.62 8.49
C ASN A 32 15.39 26.25 9.18
N GLU A 33 16.44 25.46 8.89
CA GLU A 33 16.72 24.19 9.56
C GLU A 33 16.77 24.35 11.08
N PHE A 34 17.47 25.38 11.57
CA PHE A 34 17.56 25.64 13.00
C PHE A 34 16.21 26.01 13.62
N LYS A 35 15.41 26.84 12.93
CA LYS A 35 14.07 27.21 13.42
C LYS A 35 13.16 25.99 13.54
N ILE A 36 13.22 25.08 12.57
CA ILE A 36 12.43 23.84 12.58
C ILE A 36 12.88 22.94 13.73
N HIS A 37 14.20 22.72 13.85
CA HIS A 37 14.79 21.97 14.96
C HIS A 37 14.41 22.57 16.31
N PHE A 38 14.47 23.90 16.43
CA PHE A 38 14.09 24.61 17.65
C PHE A 38 12.64 24.33 18.06
N ILE A 39 11.69 24.39 17.12
CA ILE A 39 10.27 24.14 17.42
C ILE A 39 10.05 22.68 17.83
N ALA A 40 10.72 21.73 17.17
CA ALA A 40 10.63 20.31 17.52
C ALA A 40 11.12 20.04 18.95
N GLU A 41 12.31 20.52 19.29
CA GLU A 41 12.89 20.35 20.63
C GLU A 41 12.12 21.11 21.72
N TYR A 42 11.57 22.28 21.39
CA TYR A 42 10.72 23.03 22.32
C TYR A 42 9.41 22.29 22.62
N ASN A 43 8.79 21.67 21.61
CA ASN A 43 7.58 20.85 21.81
C ASN A 43 7.87 19.58 22.62
N ASN A 44 9.11 19.08 22.57
CA ASN A 44 9.59 18.00 23.45
C ASN A 44 9.83 18.46 24.91
N GLY A 45 9.59 19.73 25.22
CA GLY A 45 9.66 20.29 26.58
C GLY A 45 11.00 20.89 26.98
N LYS A 46 11.98 21.02 26.05
CA LYS A 46 13.27 21.66 26.35
C LYS A 46 13.14 23.18 26.45
N SER A 47 13.93 23.78 27.33
CA SER A 47 13.98 25.24 27.47
C SER A 47 14.70 25.90 26.28
N PRO A 48 14.30 27.12 25.86
CA PRO A 48 14.98 27.84 24.78
C PRO A 48 16.49 28.02 25.01
N ARG A 49 16.91 28.20 26.27
CA ARG A 49 18.32 28.30 26.64
C ARG A 49 19.07 27.01 26.30
N THR A 50 18.53 25.87 26.73
CA THR A 50 19.13 24.54 26.51
C THR A 50 19.26 24.22 25.03
N ILE A 51 18.23 24.54 24.23
CA ILE A 51 18.23 24.26 22.78
C ILE A 51 19.33 25.07 22.07
N PHE A 52 19.56 26.32 22.47
CA PHE A 52 20.62 27.14 21.91
C PHE A 52 22.01 26.67 22.35
N GLU A 53 22.16 26.20 23.58
CA GLU A 53 23.41 25.63 24.09
C GLU A 53 23.79 24.34 23.37
N GLU A 54 22.85 23.41 23.22
CA GLU A 54 23.03 22.17 22.45
C GLU A 54 23.36 22.43 20.98
N ALA A 55 22.85 23.55 20.43
CA ALA A 55 23.16 24.00 19.07
C ALA A 55 24.51 24.73 18.94
N GLY A 56 25.33 24.74 20.01
CA GLY A 56 26.67 25.31 20.00
C GLY A 56 26.70 26.83 20.04
N PHE A 57 25.66 27.47 20.58
CA PHE A 57 25.68 28.92 20.80
C PHE A 57 26.16 29.28 22.20
N ASN A 58 27.09 30.23 22.28
CA ASN A 58 27.47 30.82 23.56
C ASN A 58 26.36 31.77 24.05
N ILE A 59 25.69 31.39 25.14
CA ILE A 59 24.52 32.10 25.69
C ILE A 59 24.89 33.51 26.18
N ASP A 60 26.09 33.69 26.73
CA ASP A 60 26.51 34.97 27.31
C ASP A 60 26.74 36.04 26.24
N VAL A 61 27.28 35.60 25.09
CA VAL A 61 27.53 36.41 23.90
C VAL A 61 26.20 36.84 23.25
N ILE A 62 25.25 35.91 23.07
CA ILE A 62 23.95 36.23 22.43
C ILE A 62 23.04 37.02 23.36
N GLY A 63 23.01 36.65 24.64
CA GLY A 63 22.14 37.15 25.68
C GLY A 63 20.75 36.50 25.70
N LEU A 64 20.30 36.12 26.90
CA LEU A 64 19.01 35.44 27.14
C LEU A 64 17.81 36.16 26.52
N ARG A 65 17.73 37.48 26.68
CA ARG A 65 16.60 38.27 26.14
C ARG A 65 16.46 38.18 24.62
N ARG A 66 17.56 37.95 23.89
CA ARG A 66 17.54 37.79 22.43
C ARG A 66 17.07 36.39 22.04
N ILE A 67 17.44 35.37 22.81
CA ILE A 67 16.94 33.99 22.67
C ILE A 67 15.43 33.96 22.88
N ASP A 68 14.92 34.56 23.96
CA ASP A 68 13.49 34.58 24.27
C ASP A 68 12.67 35.29 23.20
N CYS A 69 13.13 36.47 22.74
CA CYS A 69 12.48 37.19 21.65
C CYS A 69 12.46 36.41 20.33
N SER A 70 13.51 35.62 20.05
CA SER A 70 13.59 34.82 18.83
C SER A 70 12.67 33.60 18.93
N SER A 71 12.70 32.91 20.08
CA SER A 71 11.81 31.80 20.41
C SER A 71 10.34 32.20 20.30
N SER A 72 9.94 33.30 20.95
CA SER A 72 8.57 33.81 20.91
C SER A 72 8.10 34.09 19.49
N ARG A 73 8.97 34.68 18.65
CA ARG A 73 8.66 34.98 17.25
C ARG A 73 8.46 33.71 16.42
N TRP A 74 9.33 32.72 16.56
CA TRP A 74 9.23 31.47 15.81
C TRP A 74 8.02 30.65 16.23
N ARG A 75 7.73 30.59 17.54
CA ARG A 75 6.53 29.93 18.06
C ARG A 75 5.26 30.57 17.54
N LYS A 76 5.19 31.91 17.51
CA LYS A 76 4.04 32.63 16.95
C LYS A 76 3.87 32.31 15.47
N ALA A 77 4.94 32.41 14.67
CA ALA A 77 4.89 32.14 13.24
C ALA A 77 4.50 30.69 12.92
N TYR A 78 4.98 29.73 13.73
CA TYR A 78 4.62 28.32 13.60
C TYR A 78 3.16 28.05 13.97
N ASN A 79 2.64 28.69 15.02
CA ASN A 79 1.24 28.53 15.41
C ASN A 79 0.27 29.11 14.36
N GLU A 80 0.66 30.17 13.65
CA GLU A 80 -0.18 30.80 12.62
C GLU A 80 -0.16 30.02 11.30
N ASN A 81 1.02 29.61 10.82
CA ASN A 81 1.20 29.10 9.45
C ASN A 81 2.00 27.78 9.37
N GLY A 82 2.16 27.08 10.49
CA GLY A 82 2.92 25.82 10.56
C GLY A 82 4.39 25.98 10.14
N VAL A 83 4.94 24.94 9.53
CA VAL A 83 6.35 24.93 9.07
C VAL A 83 6.60 26.01 8.01
N LEU A 84 5.60 26.33 7.18
CA LEU A 84 5.70 27.36 6.15
C LEU A 84 5.89 28.76 6.75
N GLY A 85 5.34 29.02 7.94
CA GLY A 85 5.53 30.27 8.67
C GLY A 85 6.96 30.53 9.14
N LEU A 86 7.81 29.50 9.21
CA LEU A 86 9.21 29.63 9.64
C LEU A 86 10.15 30.04 8.49
N ASP A 87 9.68 29.97 7.24
CA ASP A 87 10.47 30.28 6.05
C ASP A 87 10.72 31.79 5.89
N ASP A 88 11.85 32.15 5.27
CA ASP A 88 12.26 33.54 5.06
C ASP A 88 11.61 34.10 3.79
N THR A 89 10.39 34.62 3.93
CA THR A 89 9.56 35.14 2.83
C THR A 89 10.11 36.38 2.13
N ARG A 90 11.18 36.99 2.66
CA ARG A 90 11.84 38.17 2.08
C ARG A 90 12.44 37.91 0.69
N ARG A 91 12.73 36.65 0.34
CA ARG A 91 13.25 36.28 -0.99
C ARG A 91 12.19 36.35 -2.08
N ASN A 92 10.92 36.10 -1.74
CA ASN A 92 9.82 35.99 -2.70
C ASN A 92 8.98 37.28 -2.76
N ASN A 93 9.02 38.11 -1.70
CA ASN A 93 8.26 39.36 -1.60
C ASN A 93 9.11 40.62 -1.83
N SER A 94 10.18 40.54 -2.62
CA SER A 94 10.96 41.73 -2.98
C SER A 94 10.26 42.52 -4.09
N GLY A 95 9.57 43.58 -3.71
CA GLY A 95 9.04 44.59 -4.65
C GLY A 95 7.80 45.31 -4.13
N ARG A 96 7.55 46.52 -4.63
CA ARG A 96 6.22 47.15 -4.55
C ARG A 96 5.24 46.23 -5.27
N PRO A 97 4.05 45.92 -4.70
CA PRO A 97 3.04 45.14 -5.41
C PRO A 97 2.81 45.76 -6.79
N ARG A 98 3.00 44.99 -7.87
CA ARG A 98 2.68 45.47 -9.20
C ARG A 98 1.16 45.54 -9.28
N GLU A 99 0.60 46.75 -9.29
CA GLU A 99 -0.76 46.99 -9.77
C GLU A 99 -0.74 46.76 -11.29
N ARG A 100 -0.74 45.49 -11.71
CA ARG A 100 -0.98 45.10 -13.09
C ARG A 100 -2.34 44.42 -13.11
N GLU A 101 -3.22 44.84 -14.03
CA GLU A 101 -4.45 44.11 -14.30
C GLU A 101 -4.08 42.66 -14.68
N VAL A 102 -4.62 41.71 -13.93
CA VAL A 102 -4.32 40.28 -14.07
C VAL A 102 -4.74 39.87 -15.47
N THR A 103 -3.80 39.35 -16.28
CA THR A 103 -4.14 38.93 -17.64
C THR A 103 -5.05 37.69 -17.58
N LYS A 104 -5.85 37.45 -18.63
CA LYS A 104 -6.73 36.26 -18.69
C LYS A 104 -5.93 34.96 -18.49
N ASP A 105 -4.70 34.92 -18.99
CA ASP A 105 -3.80 33.76 -18.86
C ASP A 105 -3.31 33.58 -17.41
N ASP A 106 -3.03 34.67 -16.70
CA ASP A 106 -2.66 34.63 -15.28
C ASP A 106 -3.84 34.13 -14.40
N ILE A 107 -5.07 34.52 -14.75
CA ILE A 107 -6.29 34.02 -14.07
C ILE A 107 -6.45 32.51 -14.32
N ILE A 108 -6.28 32.07 -15.57
CA ILE A 108 -6.37 30.66 -15.95
C ILE A 108 -5.29 29.84 -15.24
N ALA A 109 -4.05 30.35 -15.18
CA ALA A 109 -2.96 29.68 -14.48
C ALA A 109 -3.25 29.54 -12.98
N LYS A 110 -3.78 30.60 -12.34
CA LYS A 110 -4.17 30.58 -10.93
C LYS A 110 -5.33 29.60 -10.68
N GLN A 111 -6.35 29.60 -11.54
CA GLN A 111 -7.47 28.67 -11.45
C GLN A 111 -7.03 27.22 -11.67
N ASN A 112 -6.11 26.95 -12.59
CA ASN A 112 -5.57 25.62 -12.82
C ASN A 112 -4.77 25.11 -11.62
N ALA A 113 -3.95 25.96 -10.99
CA ALA A 113 -3.23 25.60 -9.77
C ALA A 113 -4.18 25.30 -8.60
N GLU A 114 -5.24 26.10 -8.45
CA GLU A 114 -6.30 25.85 -7.44
C GLU A 114 -7.02 24.52 -7.70
N ILE A 115 -7.37 24.23 -8.96
CA ILE A 115 -8.00 22.97 -9.36
C ILE A 115 -7.07 21.79 -9.07
N GLU A 116 -5.77 21.92 -9.31
CA GLU A 116 -4.78 20.88 -9.04
C GLU A 116 -4.63 20.63 -7.53
N TYR A 117 -4.58 21.69 -6.72
CA TYR A 117 -4.57 21.61 -5.27
C TYR A 117 -5.83 20.91 -4.72
N LEU A 118 -7.02 21.36 -5.14
CA LEU A 118 -8.30 20.75 -4.73
C LEU A 118 -8.41 19.29 -5.17
N LYS A 119 -7.90 18.94 -6.36
CA LYS A 119 -7.83 17.54 -6.81
C LYS A 119 -6.94 16.70 -5.90
N ALA A 120 -5.77 17.21 -5.51
CA ALA A 120 -4.86 16.53 -4.59
C ALA A 120 -5.46 16.36 -3.18
N GLU A 121 -6.15 17.38 -2.68
CA GLU A 121 -6.86 17.32 -1.39
C GLU A 121 -7.99 16.27 -1.41
N VAL A 122 -8.82 16.28 -2.45
CA VAL A 122 -9.86 15.27 -2.66
C VAL A 122 -9.26 13.86 -2.83
N GLU A 123 -8.13 13.73 -3.51
CA GLU A 123 -7.44 12.44 -3.63
C GLU A 123 -6.92 11.93 -2.28
N LEU A 124 -6.36 12.83 -1.47
CA LEU A 124 -5.91 12.52 -0.12
C LEU A 124 -7.09 12.12 0.78
N LEU A 125 -8.20 12.85 0.73
CA LEU A 125 -9.44 12.48 1.43
C LEU A 125 -9.99 11.14 0.95
N LYS A 126 -9.96 10.84 -0.35
CA LYS A 126 -10.32 9.53 -0.88
C LYS A 126 -9.38 8.42 -0.40
N LYS A 127 -8.08 8.68 -0.27
CA LYS A 127 -7.10 7.72 0.28
C LYS A 127 -7.33 7.49 1.78
N LEU A 128 -7.59 8.54 2.55
CA LEU A 128 -7.96 8.44 3.97
C LEU A 128 -9.29 7.72 4.13
N GLU A 129 -10.32 8.07 3.36
CA GLU A 129 -11.61 7.40 3.37
C GLU A 129 -11.48 5.94 2.91
N LEU A 130 -10.62 5.64 1.92
CA LEU A 130 -10.28 4.26 1.56
C LEU A 130 -9.55 3.55 2.69
N GLN A 131 -8.63 4.21 3.41
CA GLN A 131 -7.97 3.65 4.59
C GLN A 131 -8.96 3.44 5.72
N GLU A 132 -9.90 4.34 6.00
CA GLU A 132 -10.97 4.20 6.99
C GLU A 132 -12.00 3.15 6.57
N ARG A 133 -12.31 3.03 5.27
CA ARG A 133 -13.15 1.96 4.71
C ARG A 133 -12.40 0.62 4.63
N GLN A 134 -11.06 0.61 4.57
CA GLN A 134 -10.19 -0.57 4.66
C GLN A 134 -9.97 -0.99 6.11
N VAL A 135 -9.91 -0.03 7.04
CA VAL A 135 -10.26 -0.14 8.48
C VAL A 135 -11.79 -0.26 8.58
N LYS A 136 -12.35 -1.09 7.70
CA LYS A 136 -13.75 -1.44 7.58
C LYS A 136 -14.25 -1.77 8.98
N LYS A 137 -15.41 -1.23 9.37
CA LYS A 137 -16.41 -1.83 10.29
C LYS A 137 -16.11 -3.31 10.62
N GLY A 138 -15.17 -3.51 11.51
CA GLY A 138 -14.45 -4.75 11.62
C GLY A 138 -13.77 -4.66 12.95
N LYS A 139 -14.50 -5.06 13.99
CA LYS A 139 -13.87 -5.46 15.23
C LYS A 139 -12.64 -6.28 14.84
N LEU A 140 -11.47 -5.90 15.34
CA LEU A 140 -10.28 -6.76 15.29
C LEU A 140 -10.76 -8.18 15.58
N VAL A 141 -10.28 -9.16 14.81
CA VAL A 141 -10.73 -10.54 15.02
C VAL A 141 -10.48 -10.84 16.49
N ALA A 142 -11.48 -11.34 17.23
CA ALA A 142 -11.37 -11.46 18.69
C ALA A 142 -10.08 -12.19 19.13
N ALA A 143 -9.57 -13.12 18.32
CA ALA A 143 -8.28 -13.78 18.51
C ALA A 143 -7.05 -12.83 18.51
N GLU A 144 -7.02 -11.81 17.65
CA GLU A 144 -5.97 -10.78 17.61
C GLU A 144 -6.05 -9.88 18.84
N VAL A 145 -7.26 -9.48 19.24
CA VAL A 145 -7.51 -8.74 20.48
C VAL A 145 -7.01 -9.55 21.70
N PHE A 146 -7.35 -10.83 21.78
CA PHE A 146 -6.89 -11.69 22.88
C PHE A 146 -5.38 -11.88 22.89
N SER A 147 -4.73 -11.96 21.73
CA SER A 147 -3.26 -12.02 21.63
C SER A 147 -2.60 -10.73 22.14
N LEU A 148 -3.21 -9.56 21.88
CA LEU A 148 -2.72 -8.27 22.38
C LEU A 148 -2.91 -8.15 23.90
N ILE A 149 -4.06 -8.58 24.41
CA ILE A 149 -4.34 -8.62 25.86
C ILE A 149 -3.33 -9.53 26.56
N GLU A 150 -3.06 -10.71 26.01
CA GLU A 150 -2.04 -11.63 26.56
C GLU A 150 -0.64 -11.00 26.54
N GLY A 151 -0.26 -10.33 25.45
CA GLY A 151 1.01 -9.61 25.35
C GLY A 151 1.17 -8.51 26.40
N LEU A 152 0.10 -7.74 26.66
CA LEU A 152 0.09 -6.68 27.67
C LEU A 152 0.17 -7.21 29.11
N ILE A 153 -0.43 -8.37 29.39
CA ILE A 153 -0.36 -9.01 30.71
C ILE A 153 1.02 -9.62 30.98
N ASN A 154 1.66 -10.19 29.94
CA ASN A 154 2.98 -10.80 30.08
C ASN A 154 4.13 -9.78 30.11
N ASP A 155 3.87 -8.53 29.71
CA ASP A 155 4.83 -7.43 29.79
C ASP A 155 4.96 -6.96 31.26
N SER A 156 6.10 -7.29 31.88
CA SER A 156 6.37 -7.03 33.31
C SER A 156 6.31 -5.55 33.70
N THR A 157 6.41 -4.65 32.72
CA THR A 157 6.36 -3.19 32.91
C THR A 157 4.94 -2.60 32.96
N LYS A 158 3.93 -3.37 32.51
CA LYS A 158 2.52 -2.92 32.36
C LYS A 158 1.53 -3.76 33.14
N ASN A 159 2.02 -4.51 34.13
CA ASN A 159 1.29 -5.53 34.89
C ASN A 159 0.23 -4.97 35.87
N HIS A 160 -0.23 -3.74 35.68
CA HIS A 160 -1.21 -3.06 36.53
C HIS A 160 -2.65 -3.21 36.04
N PHE A 161 -2.87 -3.74 34.83
CA PHE A 161 -4.20 -3.85 34.24
C PHE A 161 -4.80 -5.24 34.43
N SER A 162 -6.01 -5.29 34.99
CA SER A 162 -6.74 -6.56 35.12
C SER A 162 -7.27 -7.04 33.75
N VAL A 163 -7.35 -8.36 33.57
CA VAL A 163 -7.95 -8.99 32.37
C VAL A 163 -9.37 -8.43 32.11
N SER A 164 -10.13 -8.18 33.17
CA SER A 164 -11.48 -7.62 33.07
C SER A 164 -11.49 -6.21 32.50
N HIS A 165 -10.54 -5.37 32.92
CA HIS A 165 -10.41 -4.00 32.43
C HIS A 165 -9.97 -3.98 30.96
N LEU A 166 -9.00 -4.81 30.58
CA LEU A 166 -8.53 -4.93 29.20
C LEU A 166 -9.60 -5.46 28.25
N CYS A 167 -10.38 -6.46 28.70
CA CYS A 167 -11.52 -6.98 27.93
C CYS A 167 -12.64 -5.93 27.76
N ALA A 168 -12.89 -5.11 28.78
CA ALA A 168 -13.90 -4.05 28.73
C ALA A 168 -13.49 -2.92 27.76
N ILE A 169 -12.21 -2.50 27.78
CA ILE A 169 -11.68 -1.50 26.85
C ILE A 169 -11.79 -1.99 25.40
N ALA A 170 -11.48 -3.26 25.17
CA ALA A 170 -11.45 -3.83 23.82
C ALA A 170 -12.81 -4.37 23.33
N ASP A 171 -13.90 -4.15 24.09
CA ASP A 171 -15.26 -4.60 23.77
C ASP A 171 -15.37 -6.11 23.43
N VAL A 172 -14.71 -6.94 24.25
CA VAL A 172 -14.69 -8.41 24.14
C VAL A 172 -15.05 -9.10 25.45
N SER A 173 -15.66 -10.29 25.37
CA SER A 173 -16.04 -11.06 26.56
C SER A 173 -14.84 -11.68 27.27
N ARG A 174 -14.80 -11.60 28.60
CA ARG A 174 -13.80 -12.28 29.44
C ARG A 174 -13.82 -13.81 29.28
N SER A 175 -15.01 -14.41 29.13
CA SER A 175 -15.15 -15.84 28.86
C SER A 175 -14.53 -16.25 27.52
N GLY A 176 -14.64 -15.39 26.50
CA GLY A 176 -13.96 -15.55 25.21
C GLY A 176 -12.44 -15.57 25.33
N TYR A 177 -11.86 -14.71 26.17
CA TYR A 177 -10.40 -14.66 26.42
C TYR A 177 -9.88 -15.97 27.03
N TYR A 178 -10.52 -16.49 28.09
CA TYR A 178 -10.09 -17.76 28.67
C TYR A 178 -10.33 -18.95 27.74
N ARG A 179 -11.38 -18.91 26.91
CA ARG A 179 -11.58 -19.92 25.86
C ARG A 179 -10.48 -19.88 24.80
N TYR A 180 -10.00 -18.69 24.45
CA TYR A 180 -8.86 -18.51 23.55
C TYR A 180 -7.59 -19.13 24.16
N LEU A 181 -7.26 -18.81 25.41
CA LEU A 181 -6.11 -19.39 26.11
C LEU A 181 -6.16 -20.92 26.16
N LYS A 182 -7.34 -21.49 26.47
CA LYS A 182 -7.53 -22.95 26.49
C LYS A 182 -7.32 -23.61 25.12
N ASN A 183 -7.72 -22.94 24.03
CA ASN A 183 -7.62 -23.48 22.67
C ASN A 183 -6.29 -23.17 21.97
N LYS A 184 -5.48 -22.27 22.53
CA LYS A 184 -4.17 -21.87 22.01
C LYS A 184 -3.23 -23.05 21.69
N PRO A 185 -3.04 -24.07 22.56
CA PRO A 185 -2.17 -25.21 22.23
C PRO A 185 -2.66 -25.98 21.00
N LEU A 186 -3.96 -26.25 20.91
CA LEU A 186 -4.56 -26.92 19.74
C LEU A 186 -4.41 -26.09 18.46
N GLN A 187 -4.45 -24.76 18.56
CA GLN A 187 -4.23 -23.87 17.42
C GLN A 187 -2.78 -23.92 16.94
N ILE A 188 -1.82 -23.98 17.86
CA ILE A 188 -0.39 -24.12 17.56
C ILE A 188 -0.14 -25.45 16.85
N GLU A 189 -0.65 -26.56 17.37
CA GLU A 189 -0.52 -27.89 16.73
C GLU A 189 -1.10 -27.91 15.32
N ARG A 190 -2.31 -27.35 15.14
CA ARG A 190 -2.93 -27.24 13.81
C ARG A 190 -2.11 -26.38 12.86
N ASN A 191 -1.52 -25.29 13.34
CA ASN A 191 -0.65 -24.45 12.53
C ASN A 191 0.65 -25.17 12.15
N ASN A 192 1.24 -25.95 13.06
CA ASN A 192 2.42 -26.76 12.77
C ASN A 192 2.10 -27.84 11.71
N SER A 193 0.96 -28.52 11.85
CA SER A 193 0.49 -29.48 10.83
C SER A 193 0.23 -28.83 9.47
N ASP A 194 -0.27 -27.58 9.47
CA ASP A 194 -0.46 -26.80 8.25
C ASP A 194 0.87 -26.40 7.60
N LEU A 195 1.90 -26.07 8.39
CA LEU A 195 3.25 -25.77 7.90
C LEU A 195 3.87 -26.99 7.23
N VAL A 196 3.83 -28.16 7.87
CA VAL A 196 4.33 -29.42 7.28
C VAL A 196 3.60 -29.71 5.96
N ALA A 197 2.27 -29.58 5.95
CA ALA A 197 1.50 -29.82 4.74
C ALA A 197 1.76 -28.76 3.65
N ARG A 198 2.02 -27.50 4.01
CA ARG A 198 2.46 -26.44 3.09
C ARG A 198 3.78 -26.82 2.42
N ASP A 199 4.76 -27.28 3.18
CA ASP A 199 6.07 -27.60 2.64
C ASP A 199 6.01 -28.79 1.67
N ASN A 200 5.21 -29.81 1.99
CA ASN A 200 4.90 -30.91 1.06
C ASN A 200 4.20 -30.41 -0.21
N ILE A 201 3.21 -29.52 -0.07
CA ILE A 201 2.51 -28.91 -1.20
C ILE A 201 3.47 -28.09 -2.07
N LEU A 202 4.42 -27.36 -1.48
CA LEU A 202 5.42 -26.58 -2.23
C LEU A 202 6.38 -27.48 -3.00
N LYS A 203 6.84 -28.60 -2.41
CA LYS A 203 7.64 -29.61 -3.10
C LYS A 203 6.89 -30.15 -4.33
N ALA A 204 5.63 -30.54 -4.16
CA ALA A 204 4.79 -31.01 -5.26
C ALA A 204 4.47 -29.92 -6.30
N PHE A 205 4.29 -28.67 -5.86
CA PHE A 205 4.02 -27.54 -6.74
C PHE A 205 5.21 -27.24 -7.67
N ASN A 206 6.43 -27.27 -7.14
CA ASN A 206 7.67 -26.96 -7.87
C ASN A 206 8.20 -28.13 -8.73
N TYR A 207 7.74 -29.36 -8.47
CA TYR A 207 8.14 -30.56 -9.21
C TYR A 207 7.94 -30.42 -10.75
N ARG A 208 8.95 -30.65 -11.59
CA ARG A 208 8.82 -30.54 -13.08
C ARG A 208 8.50 -29.15 -13.66
N GLY A 209 8.71 -28.05 -12.91
CA GLY A 209 8.88 -26.69 -13.47
C GLY A 209 7.65 -25.94 -14.02
N TYR A 210 6.49 -26.58 -14.23
CA TYR A 210 5.24 -25.88 -14.61
C TYR A 210 4.34 -25.59 -13.40
N LYS A 211 3.50 -24.56 -13.49
CA LYS A 211 2.59 -24.17 -12.39
C LYS A 211 1.42 -25.15 -12.23
N LYS A 212 1.07 -25.50 -10.99
CA LYS A 212 0.10 -26.58 -10.69
C LYS A 212 -1.08 -26.11 -9.85
N GLY A 213 -2.28 -26.53 -10.25
CA GLY A 213 -3.49 -26.33 -9.44
C GLY A 213 -3.65 -27.41 -8.36
N SER A 214 -4.65 -27.23 -7.49
CA SER A 214 -4.93 -28.16 -6.38
C SER A 214 -5.13 -29.63 -6.77
N ARG A 215 -5.65 -29.90 -7.98
CA ARG A 215 -5.83 -31.28 -8.48
C ARG A 215 -4.49 -31.92 -8.87
N SER A 216 -3.66 -31.19 -9.62
CA SER A 216 -2.33 -31.65 -10.03
C SER A 216 -1.40 -31.85 -8.84
N VAL A 217 -1.46 -30.94 -7.85
CA VAL A 217 -0.71 -31.09 -6.59
C VAL A 217 -1.12 -32.36 -5.86
N LYS A 218 -2.43 -32.67 -5.79
CA LYS A 218 -2.93 -33.90 -5.17
C LYS A 218 -2.33 -35.14 -5.87
N MET A 219 -2.45 -35.21 -7.20
CA MET A 219 -1.93 -36.34 -7.98
C MET A 219 -0.43 -36.54 -7.77
N ILE A 220 0.36 -35.46 -7.81
CA ILE A 220 1.81 -35.56 -7.60
C ILE A 220 2.18 -35.95 -6.17
N LEU A 221 1.44 -35.48 -5.16
CA LEU A 221 1.65 -35.89 -3.78
C LEU A 221 1.38 -37.39 -3.60
N GLU A 222 0.33 -37.91 -4.22
CA GLU A 222 -0.02 -39.34 -4.17
C GLU A 222 1.01 -40.17 -4.96
N ASP A 223 1.31 -39.81 -6.20
CA ASP A 223 2.14 -40.62 -7.10
C ASP A 223 3.65 -40.53 -6.80
N SER A 224 4.17 -39.35 -6.49
CA SER A 224 5.63 -39.11 -6.36
C SER A 224 6.12 -39.05 -4.91
N PHE A 225 5.25 -38.72 -3.97
CA PHE A 225 5.63 -38.54 -2.56
C PHE A 225 4.92 -39.53 -1.62
N GLY A 226 3.95 -40.32 -2.09
CA GLY A 226 3.19 -41.28 -1.27
C GLY A 226 2.31 -40.63 -0.20
N ILE A 227 2.01 -39.33 -0.32
CA ILE A 227 1.25 -38.56 0.68
C ILE A 227 -0.17 -38.35 0.19
N THR A 228 -1.15 -38.88 0.93
CA THR A 228 -2.58 -38.73 0.61
C THR A 228 -3.19 -37.56 1.39
N TYR A 229 -3.44 -36.45 0.70
CA TYR A 229 -4.18 -35.32 1.27
C TYR A 229 -5.52 -35.10 0.57
N ASN A 230 -6.56 -34.80 1.34
CA ASN A 230 -7.84 -34.36 0.78
C ASN A 230 -7.65 -33.06 -0.03
N ARG A 231 -8.22 -32.99 -1.23
CA ARG A 231 -8.20 -31.81 -2.10
C ARG A 231 -8.69 -30.54 -1.38
N LYS A 232 -9.69 -30.64 -0.48
CA LYS A 232 -10.17 -29.49 0.33
C LYS A 232 -9.07 -28.96 1.27
N ARG A 233 -8.28 -29.84 1.89
CA ARG A 233 -7.13 -29.49 2.74
C ARG A 233 -6.06 -28.78 1.91
N ILE A 234 -5.72 -29.32 0.75
CA ILE A 234 -4.75 -28.71 -0.18
C ILE A 234 -5.20 -27.30 -0.58
N GLN A 235 -6.47 -27.12 -0.97
CA GLN A 235 -6.99 -25.79 -1.33
C GLN A 235 -6.96 -24.80 -0.16
N ARG A 236 -7.31 -25.25 1.06
CA ARG A 236 -7.24 -24.41 2.25
C ARG A 236 -5.83 -23.92 2.51
N ILE A 237 -4.83 -24.80 2.40
CA ILE A 237 -3.42 -24.46 2.61
C ILE A 237 -2.92 -23.53 1.49
N ILE A 238 -3.23 -23.84 0.23
CA ILE A 238 -2.90 -22.98 -0.92
C ILE A 238 -3.44 -21.56 -0.71
N ARG A 239 -4.68 -21.42 -0.24
CA ARG A 239 -5.28 -20.11 0.07
C ARG A 239 -4.63 -19.44 1.28
N LYS A 240 -4.43 -20.17 2.38
CA LYS A 240 -3.84 -19.67 3.64
C LYS A 240 -2.43 -19.09 3.44
N TYR A 241 -1.62 -19.73 2.59
CA TYR A 241 -0.23 -19.31 2.32
C TYR A 241 -0.06 -18.62 0.97
N ASN A 242 -1.16 -18.21 0.32
CA ASN A 242 -1.17 -17.49 -0.95
C ASN A 242 -0.28 -18.13 -2.05
N ILE A 243 -0.37 -19.46 -2.21
CA ILE A 243 0.37 -20.19 -3.24
C ILE A 243 -0.37 -19.98 -4.57
N VAL A 244 -0.01 -18.92 -5.30
CA VAL A 244 -0.72 -18.54 -6.53
C VAL A 244 -0.32 -19.44 -7.69
N CYS A 245 -1.28 -20.24 -8.17
CA CYS A 245 -1.19 -20.84 -9.50
C CYS A 245 -1.76 -19.84 -10.52
N PRO A 246 -0.95 -19.27 -11.43
CA PRO A 246 -1.49 -18.49 -12.52
C PRO A 246 -2.41 -19.38 -13.35
N ILE A 247 -3.70 -19.07 -13.32
CA ILE A 247 -4.71 -19.70 -14.17
C ILE A 247 -4.37 -19.30 -15.61
N ARG A 248 -4.50 -20.22 -16.59
CA ARG A 248 -4.52 -19.84 -18.02
C ARG A 248 -5.70 -18.89 -18.23
N LYS A 249 -5.48 -17.58 -18.08
CA LYS A 249 -6.48 -16.57 -18.41
C LYS A 249 -6.54 -16.46 -19.93
N ALA A 250 -7.74 -16.35 -20.48
CA ALA A 250 -7.90 -16.03 -21.89
C ALA A 250 -7.19 -14.70 -22.16
N ASN A 251 -6.33 -14.67 -23.18
CA ASN A 251 -5.59 -13.46 -23.54
C ASN A 251 -6.60 -12.35 -23.94
N PRO A 252 -6.63 -11.21 -23.22
CA PRO A 252 -7.57 -10.12 -23.49
C PRO A 252 -7.52 -9.63 -24.93
N TYR A 253 -6.32 -9.52 -25.51
CA TYR A 253 -6.13 -9.07 -26.89
C TYR A 253 -6.68 -10.06 -27.91
N LYS A 254 -6.51 -11.38 -27.69
CA LYS A 254 -7.13 -12.40 -28.55
C LYS A 254 -8.66 -12.36 -28.45
N ARG A 255 -9.19 -12.04 -27.28
CA ARG A 255 -10.63 -11.85 -27.05
C ARG A 255 -11.17 -10.63 -27.79
N MET A 256 -10.47 -9.49 -27.68
CA MET A 256 -10.79 -8.27 -28.43
C MET A 256 -10.71 -8.51 -29.93
N ALA A 257 -9.62 -9.09 -30.43
CA ALA A 257 -9.46 -9.38 -31.86
C ALA A 257 -10.52 -10.34 -32.42
N LYS A 258 -11.01 -11.29 -31.61
CA LYS A 258 -12.13 -12.16 -31.99
C LYS A 258 -13.46 -11.39 -32.01
N ALA A 259 -13.64 -10.42 -31.13
CA ALA A 259 -14.85 -9.60 -31.05
C ALA A 259 -14.90 -8.49 -32.11
N THR A 260 -13.75 -7.91 -32.48
CA THR A 260 -13.62 -6.91 -33.56
C THR A 260 -13.49 -7.53 -34.94
N LYS A 261 -13.31 -8.86 -35.04
CA LYS A 261 -13.44 -9.54 -36.33
C LYS A 261 -14.89 -9.36 -36.76
N GLU A 262 -15.11 -8.60 -37.84
CA GLU A 262 -16.38 -8.59 -38.54
C GLU A 262 -16.65 -10.03 -38.99
N HIS A 263 -17.39 -10.76 -38.16
CA HIS A 263 -18.07 -11.94 -38.64
C HIS A 263 -19.01 -11.39 -39.71
N ARG A 264 -18.82 -11.77 -40.97
CA ARG A 264 -19.90 -11.72 -41.95
C ARG A 264 -21.01 -12.56 -41.31
N VAL A 265 -21.96 -11.91 -40.64
CA VAL A 265 -23.04 -12.58 -39.94
C VAL A 265 -23.91 -13.16 -41.04
N VAL A 266 -23.56 -14.37 -41.50
CA VAL A 266 -24.39 -15.14 -42.39
C VAL A 266 -25.54 -15.67 -41.53
N PRO A 267 -26.79 -15.50 -41.95
CA PRO A 267 -27.91 -16.05 -41.20
C PRO A 267 -27.70 -17.55 -41.01
N ASN A 268 -27.88 -18.03 -39.77
CA ASN A 268 -27.83 -19.46 -39.48
C ASN A 268 -29.10 -20.12 -40.02
N LEU A 269 -29.11 -20.47 -41.30
CA LEU A 269 -30.26 -21.11 -41.95
C LEU A 269 -30.59 -22.47 -41.32
N LEU A 270 -29.60 -23.15 -40.74
CA LEU A 270 -29.76 -24.48 -40.15
C LEU A 270 -30.37 -24.45 -38.75
N ASN A 271 -30.10 -23.40 -37.95
CA ASN A 271 -30.62 -23.23 -36.59
C ASN A 271 -30.49 -24.48 -35.68
N ARG A 272 -29.38 -25.23 -35.80
CA ARG A 272 -29.14 -26.52 -35.11
C ARG A 272 -30.16 -27.62 -35.42
N ASN A 273 -30.96 -27.49 -36.47
CA ASN A 273 -31.88 -28.52 -36.95
C ASN A 273 -31.20 -29.47 -37.95
N PHE A 274 -30.35 -30.36 -37.43
CA PHE A 274 -29.50 -31.25 -38.22
C PHE A 274 -30.24 -32.45 -38.83
N LYS A 275 -31.31 -32.93 -38.19
CA LYS A 275 -32.11 -34.08 -38.64
C LYS A 275 -33.36 -33.59 -39.36
N GLN A 276 -33.33 -33.58 -40.69
CA GLN A 276 -34.46 -33.11 -41.51
C GLN A 276 -35.23 -34.24 -42.20
N GLU A 277 -35.03 -35.49 -41.77
CA GLU A 277 -35.67 -36.73 -42.26
C GLU A 277 -35.47 -37.03 -43.76
N VAL A 278 -34.70 -36.20 -44.47
CA VAL A 278 -34.32 -36.37 -45.88
C VAL A 278 -32.81 -36.51 -45.94
N ALA A 279 -32.33 -37.61 -46.51
CA ALA A 279 -30.90 -37.86 -46.71
C ALA A 279 -30.29 -36.88 -47.71
N GLY A 280 -29.03 -36.48 -47.49
CA GLY A 280 -28.27 -35.59 -48.39
C GLY A 280 -28.70 -34.11 -48.38
N LYS A 281 -29.70 -33.74 -47.57
CA LYS A 281 -30.21 -32.35 -47.49
C LYS A 281 -29.32 -31.42 -46.68
N VAL A 282 -28.69 -31.93 -45.62
CA VAL A 282 -27.77 -31.19 -44.76
C VAL A 282 -26.47 -31.96 -44.67
N LEU A 283 -25.42 -31.47 -45.31
CA LEU A 283 -24.10 -32.07 -45.29
C LEU A 283 -23.19 -31.31 -44.31
N LEU A 284 -22.59 -32.04 -43.39
CA LEU A 284 -21.65 -31.54 -42.40
C LEU A 284 -20.24 -31.85 -42.87
N THR A 285 -19.43 -30.82 -43.05
CA THR A 285 -18.04 -31.00 -43.45
C THR A 285 -17.10 -30.59 -42.34
N ASP A 286 -16.05 -31.38 -42.13
CA ASP A 286 -14.96 -31.02 -41.22
C ASP A 286 -13.63 -31.42 -41.84
N ILE A 287 -12.61 -30.58 -41.57
CA ILE A 287 -11.25 -30.80 -42.05
C ILE A 287 -10.38 -31.12 -40.83
N THR A 288 -9.90 -32.35 -40.79
CA THR A 288 -8.99 -32.83 -39.74
C THR A 288 -7.54 -32.84 -40.26
N TYR A 289 -6.64 -32.25 -39.48
CA TYR A 289 -5.22 -32.18 -39.78
C TYR A 289 -4.57 -33.42 -39.16
N LEU A 290 -4.00 -34.28 -40.00
CA LEU A 290 -3.38 -35.54 -39.61
C LEU A 290 -1.85 -35.41 -39.74
N PRO A 291 -1.14 -35.07 -38.65
CA PRO A 291 0.32 -35.08 -38.68
C PRO A 291 0.82 -36.52 -38.77
N TYR A 292 1.72 -36.78 -39.72
CA TYR A 292 2.36 -38.09 -39.88
C TYR A 292 3.88 -37.92 -40.08
N GLY A 293 4.60 -39.04 -40.20
CA GLY A 293 6.07 -39.07 -40.18
C GLY A 293 6.77 -38.05 -41.07
N ASN A 294 8.01 -37.70 -40.72
CA ASN A 294 8.84 -36.70 -41.42
C ASN A 294 8.24 -35.28 -41.46
N ASN A 295 7.54 -34.88 -40.39
CA ASN A 295 7.04 -33.50 -40.25
C ASN A 295 6.02 -33.13 -41.36
N GLN A 296 5.37 -34.13 -41.95
CA GLN A 296 4.38 -33.96 -43.00
C GLN A 296 2.96 -33.88 -42.43
N MET A 297 2.05 -33.27 -43.20
CA MET A 297 0.66 -33.04 -42.80
C MET A 297 -0.27 -33.55 -43.90
N ALA A 298 -1.16 -34.47 -43.55
CA ALA A 298 -2.28 -34.86 -44.39
C ALA A 298 -3.54 -34.09 -43.95
N TYR A 299 -4.42 -33.81 -44.90
CA TYR A 299 -5.67 -33.11 -44.67
C TYR A 299 -6.83 -34.05 -45.00
N LEU A 300 -7.54 -34.50 -43.97
CA LEU A 300 -8.72 -35.34 -44.11
C LEU A 300 -9.95 -34.44 -44.18
N SER A 301 -10.64 -34.43 -45.32
CA SER A 301 -11.92 -33.77 -45.49
C SER A 301 -13.02 -34.82 -45.52
N THR A 302 -13.86 -34.86 -44.49
CA THR A 302 -14.99 -35.79 -44.42
C THR A 302 -16.29 -35.03 -44.62
N ILE A 303 -17.26 -35.69 -45.26
CA ILE A 303 -18.62 -35.19 -45.42
C ILE A 303 -19.51 -36.15 -44.66
N LYS A 304 -20.33 -35.65 -43.75
CA LYS A 304 -21.27 -36.45 -42.97
C LYS A 304 -22.69 -35.99 -43.28
N ASP A 305 -23.58 -36.91 -43.59
CA ASP A 305 -25.00 -36.57 -43.72
C ASP A 305 -25.61 -36.31 -42.32
N GLY A 306 -26.24 -35.14 -42.16
CA GLY A 306 -26.88 -34.74 -40.91
C GLY A 306 -28.10 -35.59 -40.55
N SER A 307 -28.77 -36.17 -41.56
CA SER A 307 -29.95 -37.03 -41.37
C SER A 307 -29.55 -38.48 -41.04
N THR A 308 -28.72 -39.13 -41.86
CA THR A 308 -28.36 -40.56 -41.69
C THR A 308 -27.19 -40.79 -40.73
N ASN A 309 -26.34 -39.79 -40.49
CA ASN A 309 -25.06 -39.89 -39.78
C ASN A 309 -23.97 -40.70 -40.48
N GLU A 310 -24.15 -41.03 -41.77
CA GLU A 310 -23.14 -41.70 -42.58
C GLU A 310 -22.05 -40.70 -43.01
N ILE A 311 -20.82 -41.19 -43.14
CA ILE A 311 -19.63 -40.47 -43.61
C ILE A 311 -19.34 -40.87 -45.05
#